data_AF-A0A4S8LW86-F1
#
_entry.id   AF-A0A4S8LW86-F1
#
_cell.length_a   1.000
_cell.length_b   1.000
_cell.length_c   1.000
_cell.angle_alpha   90.00
_cell.angle_beta   90.00
_cell.angle_gamma   90.00
#
_symmetry.space_group_name_H-M   'P 1'
#
loop_
_entity.id
_entity.type
_entity.pdbx_description
1 polymer ?
#
loop_
_entity_poly.entity_id
_entity_poly.type
_entity_poly.pdbx_seq_one_letter_code
_entity_poly.pdbx_strand_id
1 'polypeptide(L)'
;MTSEPHLQRLDSESTPPPHPLLQHPEFLPSNSFDSFWNDTWGKPYSEVFTPFEYGGRPYNVLLSLPPTCGDPESYSFTSETEGILMLSEYQDLWTDLQSELNGVHKLPTLARSDPSPWDHWNELSGKPWRDGFFRNEDGSPVPTDPHSQLESGYDAVGDEDGDAAIEALICQNGPRRDVPYRATFRVFQILGQPGIGKSMSLYAILAQRLMAKKPTFLQNKRDVVVFFCSTGAYEVRVTDHEEPDWAKKLTEEELFLFDSNEVVLQPVDFWRFFPVPIVEAASPRPQRTEWARKMKVKKWYMRPMSLNEFLVASRFQSQKGDKTRLARFYMKYGPNARQAYDRCRDPGALTEHVQDVRNKLPLDKLSLMITEYNNVFNPSSVSHLLMLVTAGPTRRMYRTGFISHDLFQLVREQYEKDKNHRIEDLFLLLNSQPTTRASAGYIFEDSMHRILKKGACLQLRKMRDSGTGKKQMKFTS
;
A
#
# COMPACT_ATOMS: atom_id res chain seq x y z
N MET A 1 11.18 -39.16 57.76
CA MET A 1 10.02 -39.08 56.85
C MET A 1 10.13 -37.78 56.07
N THR A 2 10.75 -37.85 54.91
CA THR A 2 10.91 -36.74 53.95
C THR A 2 10.54 -37.32 52.60
N SER A 3 9.35 -36.97 52.13
CA SER A 3 8.80 -37.39 50.84
C SER A 3 9.36 -36.50 49.74
N GLU A 4 10.06 -37.11 48.78
CA GLU A 4 10.53 -36.46 47.55
C GLU A 4 9.34 -36.04 46.66
N PRO A 5 9.44 -34.90 45.95
CA PRO A 5 8.42 -34.47 45.01
C PRO A 5 8.51 -35.31 43.73
N HIS A 6 7.43 -36.02 43.42
CA HIS A 6 7.25 -36.71 42.13
C HIS A 6 7.27 -35.70 40.98
N LEU A 7 8.28 -35.81 40.11
CA LEU A 7 8.28 -35.20 38.77
C LEU A 7 7.06 -35.74 38.00
N GLN A 8 6.05 -34.88 37.78
CA GLN A 8 5.01 -35.15 36.79
C GLN A 8 5.67 -35.20 35.41
N ARG A 9 5.63 -36.37 34.76
CA ARG A 9 5.96 -36.52 33.33
C ARG A 9 5.06 -35.55 32.55
N LEU A 10 5.68 -34.59 31.87
CA LEU A 10 5.04 -33.87 30.77
C LEU A 10 4.62 -34.93 29.75
N ASP A 11 3.30 -35.14 29.63
CA ASP A 11 2.73 -35.97 28.60
C ASP A 11 3.26 -35.49 27.24
N SER A 12 3.78 -36.44 26.46
CA SER A 12 4.31 -36.22 25.13
C SER A 12 3.30 -35.44 24.29
N GLU A 13 3.60 -34.16 24.02
CA GLU A 13 2.82 -33.32 23.11
C GLU A 13 2.65 -34.06 21.79
N SER A 14 1.41 -34.48 21.49
CA SER A 14 1.12 -35.17 20.24
C SER A 14 1.42 -34.20 19.11
N THR A 15 2.38 -34.57 18.26
CA THR A 15 2.74 -33.75 17.11
C THR A 15 1.49 -33.63 16.22
N PRO A 16 1.04 -32.41 15.89
CA PRO A 16 -0.15 -32.25 15.06
C PRO A 16 0.07 -32.95 13.71
N PRO A 17 -0.99 -33.55 13.13
CA PRO A 17 -0.86 -34.24 11.85
C PRO A 17 -0.35 -33.28 10.75
N PRO A 18 0.44 -33.78 9.79
CA PRO A 18 0.97 -32.95 8.72
C PRO A 18 -0.16 -32.39 7.86
N HIS A 19 0.07 -31.19 7.30
CA HIS A 19 -0.90 -30.53 6.42
C HIS A 19 -1.24 -31.44 5.20
N PRO A 20 -2.50 -31.57 4.77
CA PRO A 20 -2.90 -32.51 3.70
C PRO A 20 -2.17 -32.33 2.37
N LEU A 21 -1.69 -31.11 2.09
CA LEU A 21 -0.90 -30.78 0.91
C LEU A 21 0.48 -31.47 0.90
N LEU A 22 1.06 -31.76 2.06
CA LEU A 22 2.39 -32.37 2.18
C LEU A 22 2.42 -33.86 1.81
N GLN A 23 1.26 -34.45 1.49
CA GLN A 23 1.17 -35.81 0.94
C GLN A 23 1.61 -35.87 -0.53
N HIS A 24 1.85 -34.72 -1.16
CA HIS A 24 2.17 -34.60 -2.58
C HIS A 24 3.68 -34.44 -2.80
N PRO A 25 4.29 -35.19 -3.75
CA PRO A 25 5.74 -35.19 -3.98
C PRO A 25 6.30 -33.85 -4.49
N GLU A 26 5.45 -32.97 -5.01
CA GLU A 26 5.81 -31.64 -5.51
C GLU A 26 6.20 -30.66 -4.40
N PHE A 27 5.85 -30.95 -3.15
CA PHE A 27 6.25 -30.17 -1.98
C PHE A 27 7.62 -30.63 -1.51
N LEU A 28 8.65 -30.12 -2.18
CA LEU A 28 10.02 -30.40 -1.79
C LEU A 28 10.31 -29.63 -0.49
N PRO A 29 10.84 -30.28 0.56
CA PRO A 29 11.34 -29.56 1.72
C PRO A 29 12.28 -28.47 1.23
N SER A 30 11.93 -27.22 1.51
CA SER A 30 12.91 -26.15 1.35
C SER A 30 13.97 -26.36 2.43
N ASN A 31 15.16 -25.81 2.23
CA ASN A 31 16.09 -25.64 3.34
C ASN A 31 15.31 -25.04 4.55
N SER A 32 15.67 -25.42 5.78
CA SER A 32 14.93 -25.10 7.02
C SER A 32 14.38 -23.66 7.01
N PHE A 33 13.26 -23.34 7.66
CA PHE A 33 12.73 -21.96 7.74
C PHE A 33 13.82 -20.87 7.79
N ASP A 34 14.83 -21.09 8.64
CA ASP A 34 15.99 -20.23 8.81
C ASP A 34 16.76 -19.91 7.53
N SER A 35 16.89 -20.81 6.55
CA SER A 35 17.54 -20.53 5.28
C SER A 35 16.71 -19.61 4.39
N PHE A 36 15.38 -19.77 4.34
CA PHE A 36 14.53 -18.84 3.58
C PHE A 36 14.65 -17.44 4.16
N TRP A 37 14.59 -17.33 5.49
CA TRP A 37 14.78 -16.06 6.18
C TRP A 37 16.22 -15.55 6.03
N ASN A 38 17.24 -16.42 6.08
CA ASN A 38 18.64 -16.06 5.84
C ASN A 38 18.87 -15.56 4.41
N ASP A 39 18.31 -16.21 3.40
CA ASP A 39 18.49 -15.81 2.00
C ASP A 39 17.76 -14.50 1.72
N THR A 40 16.60 -14.29 2.38
CA THR A 40 15.79 -13.09 2.18
C THR A 40 16.31 -11.89 2.99
N TRP A 41 16.85 -12.14 4.19
CA TRP A 41 17.14 -11.10 5.20
C TRP A 41 18.54 -11.15 5.78
N GLY A 42 19.34 -12.15 5.41
CA GLY A 42 20.65 -12.40 5.99
C GLY A 42 20.63 -13.05 7.37
N LYS A 43 19.45 -13.40 7.93
CA LYS A 43 19.26 -13.92 9.30
C LYS A 43 18.19 -15.01 9.52
N PRO A 44 18.38 -15.89 10.54
CA PRO A 44 17.45 -16.98 10.82
C PRO A 44 16.15 -16.48 11.45
N TYR A 45 15.06 -17.25 11.31
CA TYR A 45 13.71 -16.85 11.72
C TYR A 45 13.62 -16.50 13.20
N SER A 46 14.31 -17.26 14.06
CA SER A 46 14.30 -17.05 15.52
C SER A 46 14.81 -15.68 15.95
N GLU A 47 15.71 -15.09 15.17
CA GLU A 47 16.23 -13.75 15.43
C GLU A 47 15.39 -12.65 14.76
N VAL A 48 14.50 -13.02 13.84
CA VAL A 48 13.70 -12.08 13.08
C VAL A 48 12.50 -11.56 13.88
N PHE A 49 12.17 -12.08 15.08
CA PHE A 49 10.95 -11.66 15.79
C PHE A 49 11.19 -11.31 17.27
N THR A 50 11.10 -10.01 17.61
CA THR A 50 11.08 -9.55 19.01
C THR A 50 10.01 -8.47 19.24
N PRO A 51 9.20 -8.55 20.31
CA PRO A 51 8.29 -7.45 20.67
C PRO A 51 9.08 -6.25 21.21
N PHE A 52 8.65 -5.01 20.89
CA PHE A 52 9.27 -3.76 21.36
C PHE A 52 8.25 -2.62 21.47
N GLU A 53 8.47 -1.65 22.35
CA GLU A 53 7.61 -0.47 22.51
C GLU A 53 8.33 0.83 22.08
N TYR A 54 7.69 1.65 21.24
CA TYR A 54 8.17 3.00 20.87
C TYR A 54 7.08 4.03 21.10
N GLY A 55 7.36 5.07 21.89
CA GLY A 55 6.37 6.11 22.20
C GLY A 55 5.08 5.58 22.85
N GLY A 56 5.18 4.52 23.67
CA GLY A 56 4.04 3.92 24.37
C GLY A 56 3.09 3.08 23.50
N ARG A 57 3.48 2.75 22.26
CA ARG A 57 2.75 1.84 21.39
C ARG A 57 3.53 0.53 21.21
N PRO A 58 2.88 -0.65 21.33
CA PRO A 58 3.53 -1.92 21.06
C PRO A 58 3.74 -2.07 19.55
N TYR A 59 4.97 -2.40 19.15
CA TYR A 59 5.36 -2.79 17.81
C TYR A 59 5.87 -4.23 17.86
N ASN A 60 5.43 -5.05 16.91
CA ASN A 60 6.15 -6.29 16.63
C ASN A 60 7.35 -5.90 15.77
N VAL A 61 8.57 -6.04 16.29
CA VAL A 61 9.78 -5.79 15.51
C VAL A 61 10.14 -7.06 14.78
N LEU A 62 10.20 -6.96 13.47
CA LEU A 62 10.70 -8.00 12.60
C LEU A 62 12.20 -7.70 12.41
N LEU A 63 13.21 -8.32 13.04
CA LEU A 63 14.59 -8.45 12.50
C LEU A 63 15.65 -8.86 13.51
N SER A 64 16.75 -9.35 12.92
CA SER A 64 18.12 -9.16 13.38
C SER A 64 19.03 -8.98 12.13
N LEU A 65 20.12 -8.19 12.18
CA LEU A 65 21.29 -8.17 11.25
C LEU A 65 22.58 -8.05 12.12
N PRO A 66 23.74 -8.68 11.82
CA PRO A 66 24.89 -8.61 12.71
C PRO A 66 25.69 -7.32 12.46
N PRO A 67 26.47 -6.83 13.44
CA PRO A 67 27.33 -5.68 13.24
C PRO A 67 28.41 -6.03 12.21
N THR A 68 28.47 -5.28 11.12
CA THR A 68 29.62 -5.31 10.22
C THR A 68 30.69 -4.38 10.79
N CYS A 69 31.81 -5.00 11.16
CA CYS A 69 33.07 -4.39 11.60
C CYS A 69 33.10 -3.94 13.06
N GLY A 70 33.86 -4.67 13.88
CA GLY A 70 34.19 -4.28 15.24
C GLY A 70 35.40 -3.34 15.30
N ASP A 71 35.37 -2.42 16.24
CA ASP A 71 36.49 -2.20 17.16
C ASP A 71 36.07 -2.80 18.52
N PRO A 72 36.72 -3.86 19.04
CA PRO A 72 36.18 -4.67 20.14
C PRO A 72 36.15 -3.99 21.52
N GLU A 73 36.78 -2.82 21.70
CA GLU A 73 37.05 -2.28 23.04
C GLU A 73 36.22 -1.05 23.44
N SER A 74 35.34 -0.52 22.59
CA SER A 74 34.51 0.65 22.97
C SER A 74 33.05 0.26 23.23
N TYR A 75 32.79 -0.47 24.31
CA TYR A 75 31.43 -0.65 24.83
C TYR A 75 31.17 0.27 26.02
N SER A 76 30.24 1.22 25.86
CA SER A 76 29.35 1.66 26.95
C SER A 76 28.15 2.46 26.43
N PHE A 77 27.08 1.76 26.04
CA PHE A 77 25.69 1.94 26.49
C PHE A 77 24.81 0.91 25.77
N THR A 78 23.97 0.23 26.54
CA THR A 78 23.47 -1.13 26.28
C THR A 78 22.00 -1.13 25.87
N SER A 79 21.74 -1.03 24.56
CA SER A 79 20.70 -1.78 23.83
C SER A 79 20.49 -1.14 22.45
N GLU A 80 21.43 -1.33 21.54
CA GLU A 80 21.22 -1.02 20.12
C GLU A 80 20.42 -2.15 19.46
N THR A 81 19.16 -2.30 19.85
CA THR A 81 18.23 -3.22 19.20
C THR A 81 17.72 -2.56 17.92
N GLU A 82 18.38 -2.83 16.79
CA GLU A 82 17.90 -2.41 15.48
C GLU A 82 17.10 -3.54 14.82
N GLY A 83 15.80 -3.32 14.60
CA GLY A 83 14.99 -4.19 13.75
C GLY A 83 14.07 -3.46 12.76
N ILE A 84 13.37 -4.18 11.87
CA ILE A 84 12.36 -3.59 10.99
C ILE A 84 11.19 -3.18 11.86
N LEU A 85 11.05 -1.86 11.98
CA LEU A 85 9.83 -1.24 12.43
C LEU A 85 8.70 -1.74 11.52
N MET A 86 7.75 -2.45 12.10
CA MET A 86 6.40 -2.53 11.55
C MET A 86 5.85 -1.10 11.50
N LEU A 87 5.99 -0.47 10.34
CA LEU A 87 5.42 0.84 10.08
C LEU A 87 3.93 0.74 10.41
N SER A 88 3.34 1.77 11.03
CA SER A 88 1.96 1.61 11.51
C SER A 88 1.00 1.32 10.36
N GLU A 89 1.33 1.81 9.16
CA GLU A 89 0.60 1.52 7.93
C GLU A 89 0.54 0.02 7.60
N TYR A 90 1.56 -0.79 7.92
CA TYR A 90 1.51 -2.25 7.72
C TYR A 90 0.60 -2.93 8.73
N GLN A 91 0.62 -2.46 9.98
CA GLN A 91 -0.27 -2.96 11.03
C GLN A 91 -1.74 -2.63 10.71
N ASP A 92 -2.01 -1.40 10.28
CA ASP A 92 -3.33 -0.95 9.87
C ASP A 92 -3.82 -1.74 8.65
N LEU A 93 -2.95 -1.94 7.65
CA LEU A 93 -3.25 -2.74 6.45
C LEU A 93 -3.58 -4.20 6.82
N TRP A 94 -2.81 -4.80 7.72
CA TRP A 94 -3.05 -6.18 8.17
C TRP A 94 -4.36 -6.30 8.95
N THR A 95 -4.65 -5.33 9.83
CA THR A 95 -5.89 -5.30 10.61
C THR A 95 -7.12 -5.20 9.71
N ASP A 96 -7.05 -4.34 8.68
CA ASP A 96 -8.09 -4.22 7.67
C ASP A 96 -8.23 -5.53 6.87
N LEU A 97 -7.10 -6.14 6.46
CA LEU A 97 -7.07 -7.42 5.74
C LEU A 97 -7.73 -8.54 6.54
N GLN A 98 -7.36 -8.70 7.80
CA GLN A 98 -7.94 -9.71 8.68
C GLN A 98 -9.44 -9.50 8.85
N SER A 99 -9.88 -8.25 9.06
CA SER A 99 -11.31 -7.94 9.19
C SER A 99 -12.07 -8.38 7.94
N GLU A 100 -11.52 -8.08 6.76
CA GLU A 100 -12.14 -8.41 5.48
C GLU A 100 -12.10 -9.91 5.16
N LEU A 101 -11.01 -10.61 5.48
CA LEU A 101 -10.91 -12.07 5.35
C LEU A 101 -11.87 -12.79 6.28
N ASN A 102 -12.13 -12.24 7.47
CA ASN A 102 -13.09 -12.79 8.43
C ASN A 102 -14.56 -12.40 8.12
N GLY A 103 -14.83 -11.73 6.99
CA GLY A 103 -16.17 -11.24 6.65
C GLY A 103 -16.69 -10.13 7.57
N VAL A 104 -15.81 -9.55 8.39
CA VAL A 104 -16.15 -8.46 9.31
C VAL A 104 -16.02 -7.14 8.57
N HIS A 105 -17.15 -6.59 8.12
CA HIS A 105 -17.23 -5.25 7.55
C HIS A 105 -17.18 -4.17 8.63
N LYS A 106 -16.15 -4.19 9.48
CA LYS A 106 -15.88 -3.05 10.37
C LYS A 106 -15.45 -1.85 9.52
N LEU A 107 -15.75 -0.65 10.01
CA LEU A 107 -15.12 0.57 9.48
C LEU A 107 -13.60 0.33 9.48
N PRO A 108 -12.92 0.60 8.35
CA PRO A 108 -11.47 0.41 8.27
C PRO A 108 -10.79 1.16 9.42
N THR A 109 -9.67 0.61 9.88
CA THR A 109 -8.86 1.17 10.97
C THR A 109 -8.79 2.69 10.80
N LEU A 110 -9.33 3.40 11.79
CA LEU A 110 -9.54 4.86 11.77
C LEU A 110 -8.33 5.51 11.10
N ALA A 111 -8.59 6.16 9.97
CA ALA A 111 -7.54 6.72 9.15
C ALA A 111 -6.57 7.53 10.01
N ARG A 112 -5.25 7.29 9.87
CA ARG A 112 -4.27 8.35 10.16
C ARG A 112 -4.85 9.63 9.58
N SER A 113 -4.94 10.69 10.40
CA SER A 113 -5.41 11.99 9.94
C SER A 113 -4.73 12.30 8.61
N ASP A 114 -5.57 12.56 7.62
CA ASP A 114 -5.24 12.68 6.21
C ASP A 114 -3.89 13.37 6.01
N PRO A 115 -2.94 12.81 5.24
CA PRO A 115 -1.95 13.62 4.58
C PRO A 115 -2.63 14.19 3.34
N SER A 116 -3.56 15.14 3.49
CA SER A 116 -3.79 16.01 2.35
C SER A 116 -2.44 16.70 2.05
N PRO A 117 -2.19 17.14 0.82
CA PRO A 117 -0.98 17.91 0.52
C PRO A 117 -0.82 19.13 1.46
N TRP A 118 -1.92 19.63 2.06
CA TRP A 118 -1.95 20.64 3.12
C TRP A 118 -1.54 20.11 4.50
N ASP A 119 -1.95 18.90 4.85
CA ASP A 119 -1.66 18.28 6.15
C ASP A 119 -0.22 17.78 6.23
N HIS A 120 0.35 17.40 5.09
CA HIS A 120 1.77 17.19 4.97
C HIS A 120 2.52 18.47 5.35
N TRP A 121 2.08 19.65 4.88
CA TRP A 121 2.65 20.94 5.26
C TRP A 121 2.52 21.23 6.77
N ASN A 122 1.43 20.80 7.41
CA ASN A 122 1.24 20.94 8.86
C ASN A 122 2.17 20.02 9.67
N GLU A 123 2.40 18.78 9.23
CA GLU A 123 3.43 17.91 9.84
C GLU A 123 4.85 18.46 9.62
N LEU A 124 5.14 19.00 8.44
CA LEU A 124 6.44 19.56 8.06
C LEU A 124 6.77 20.88 8.78
N SER A 125 5.76 21.63 9.25
CA SER A 125 5.93 22.89 9.99
C SER A 125 6.08 22.70 11.51
N GLY A 126 6.18 21.46 12.00
CA GLY A 126 6.44 21.15 13.41
C GLY A 126 5.29 21.56 14.35
N LYS A 127 4.09 21.78 13.82
CA LYS A 127 2.92 22.05 14.65
C LYS A 127 2.43 20.73 15.26
N PRO A 128 2.48 20.56 16.60
CA PRO A 128 2.00 19.33 17.23
C PRO A 128 0.50 19.19 16.97
N TRP A 129 0.09 18.00 16.56
CA TRP A 129 -1.31 17.66 16.41
C TRP A 129 -2.01 17.67 17.77
N ARG A 130 -3.22 18.24 17.81
CA ARG A 130 -4.20 18.01 18.88
C ARG A 130 -5.27 17.08 18.34
N ASP A 131 -5.56 15.99 19.05
CA ASP A 131 -6.64 15.08 18.71
C ASP A 131 -7.97 15.85 18.62
N GLY A 132 -8.58 15.95 17.43
CA GLY A 132 -9.90 16.61 17.31
C GLY A 132 -10.34 17.18 15.95
N PHE A 133 -9.50 17.22 14.91
CA PHE A 133 -9.80 18.03 13.72
C PHE A 133 -10.72 17.42 12.65
N PHE A 134 -11.29 16.24 12.85
CA PHE A 134 -12.40 15.76 12.01
C PHE A 134 -13.70 15.81 12.77
N ARG A 135 -14.01 17.03 13.19
CA ARG A 135 -15.34 17.42 13.57
C ARG A 135 -15.73 18.60 12.70
N ASN A 136 -16.99 18.73 12.32
CA ASN A 136 -17.52 20.02 11.87
C ASN A 136 -17.18 21.07 12.95
N GLU A 137 -17.29 22.37 12.65
CA GLU A 137 -16.98 23.45 13.62
C GLU A 137 -17.73 23.31 14.96
N ASP A 138 -18.78 22.49 15.00
CA ASP A 138 -19.58 22.16 16.17
C ASP A 138 -19.16 20.90 16.96
N GLY A 139 -18.07 20.24 16.60
CA GLY A 139 -17.65 19.03 17.28
C GLY A 139 -18.29 17.72 16.79
N SER A 140 -19.04 17.67 15.68
CA SER A 140 -19.66 16.42 15.19
C SER A 140 -18.81 15.71 14.12
N PRO A 141 -18.74 14.37 14.09
CA PRO A 141 -18.00 13.64 13.06
C PRO A 141 -18.55 13.97 11.65
N VAL A 142 -17.65 14.17 10.70
CA VAL A 142 -18.01 14.45 9.29
C VAL A 142 -18.74 13.23 8.70
N PRO A 143 -19.92 13.37 8.09
CA PRO A 143 -20.63 12.24 7.48
C PRO A 143 -19.83 11.67 6.31
N THR A 144 -19.52 10.38 6.35
CA THR A 144 -18.68 9.68 5.36
C THR A 144 -19.47 8.94 4.29
N ASP A 145 -20.75 9.23 4.07
CA ASP A 145 -21.57 8.46 3.13
C ASP A 145 -21.54 9.06 1.70
N PRO A 146 -20.83 8.44 0.73
CA PRO A 146 -20.75 8.93 -0.64
C PRO A 146 -21.86 8.34 -1.53
N HIS A 147 -22.75 7.49 -1.01
CA HIS A 147 -23.68 6.72 -1.84
C HIS A 147 -24.95 7.45 -2.29
N SER A 148 -25.10 8.75 -2.00
CA SER A 148 -26.34 9.47 -2.33
C SER A 148 -26.31 10.28 -3.64
N GLN A 149 -25.23 10.25 -4.45
CA GLN A 149 -25.16 11.07 -5.68
C GLN A 149 -24.57 10.38 -6.93
N LEU A 150 -24.38 9.06 -6.93
CA LEU A 150 -23.81 8.33 -8.09
C LEU A 150 -24.56 7.02 -8.37
N GLU A 151 -25.87 7.11 -8.56
CA GLU A 151 -26.67 6.08 -9.23
C GLU A 151 -27.54 6.73 -10.30
N SER A 152 -26.94 7.02 -11.47
CA SER A 152 -27.67 7.25 -12.72
C SER A 152 -26.66 7.36 -13.87
N GLY A 153 -26.64 6.37 -14.76
CA GLY A 153 -26.02 6.49 -16.09
C GLY A 153 -24.82 5.60 -16.37
N TYR A 154 -25.02 4.28 -16.39
CA TYR A 154 -24.22 3.37 -17.21
C TYR A 154 -25.16 2.38 -17.88
N ASP A 155 -25.74 2.79 -19.01
CA ASP A 155 -26.33 1.87 -19.97
C ASP A 155 -25.18 1.17 -20.71
N ALA A 156 -25.20 -0.16 -20.64
CA ALA A 156 -24.21 -1.03 -21.24
C ALA A 156 -24.30 -1.00 -22.77
N VAL A 157 -23.17 -0.74 -23.43
CA VAL A 157 -22.96 -1.13 -24.82
C VAL A 157 -22.62 -2.62 -24.78
N GLY A 158 -23.53 -3.45 -25.27
CA GLY A 158 -23.35 -4.90 -25.38
C GLY A 158 -22.39 -5.24 -26.52
N ASP A 159 -21.21 -5.77 -26.17
CA ASP A 159 -20.38 -6.54 -27.10
C ASP A 159 -20.81 -8.02 -27.01
N GLU A 160 -21.76 -8.42 -27.86
CA GLU A 160 -22.38 -9.75 -27.88
C GLU A 160 -21.42 -10.90 -28.25
N ASP A 161 -20.22 -10.60 -28.75
CA ASP A 161 -19.24 -11.61 -29.19
C ASP A 161 -18.30 -12.10 -28.06
N GLY A 162 -18.21 -11.36 -26.94
CA GLY A 162 -17.37 -11.75 -25.80
C GLY A 162 -17.96 -12.88 -24.94
N ASP A 163 -19.29 -12.95 -24.90
CA ASP A 163 -20.02 -13.86 -24.02
C ASP A 163 -20.10 -15.28 -24.61
N ALA A 164 -20.15 -15.43 -25.94
CA ALA A 164 -20.13 -16.73 -26.60
C ALA A 164 -18.81 -17.49 -26.41
N ALA A 165 -17.68 -16.78 -26.40
CA ALA A 165 -16.36 -17.38 -26.13
C ALA A 165 -16.20 -17.78 -24.66
N ILE A 166 -16.84 -17.04 -23.74
CA ILE A 166 -16.88 -17.36 -22.32
C ILE A 166 -17.81 -18.55 -22.08
N GLU A 167 -18.98 -18.60 -22.70
CA GLU A 167 -19.88 -19.76 -22.63
C GLU A 167 -19.24 -21.02 -23.21
N ALA A 168 -18.50 -20.93 -24.32
CA ALA A 168 -17.78 -22.06 -24.90
C ALA A 168 -16.68 -22.61 -23.95
N LEU A 169 -15.98 -21.73 -23.22
CA LEU A 169 -15.01 -22.10 -22.18
C LEU A 169 -15.69 -22.62 -20.89
N ILE A 170 -16.91 -22.18 -20.60
CA ILE A 170 -17.71 -22.66 -19.47
C ILE A 170 -18.25 -24.06 -19.73
N CYS A 171 -18.63 -24.37 -20.98
CA CYS A 171 -19.22 -25.66 -21.36
C CYS A 171 -18.20 -26.79 -21.53
N GLN A 172 -16.90 -26.51 -21.69
CA GLN A 172 -15.86 -27.54 -21.80
C GLN A 172 -15.29 -28.02 -20.45
N ASN A 173 -15.56 -27.29 -19.37
CA ASN A 173 -15.09 -27.66 -18.03
C ASN A 173 -16.19 -28.44 -17.30
N GLY A 174 -15.85 -29.64 -16.81
CA GLY A 174 -16.78 -30.60 -16.19
C GLY A 174 -17.61 -30.06 -15.02
N PRO A 175 -18.44 -30.91 -14.38
CA PRO A 175 -19.46 -30.48 -13.42
C PRO A 175 -18.87 -29.52 -12.38
N ARG A 176 -19.31 -28.25 -12.44
CA ARG A 176 -18.98 -27.23 -11.45
C ARG A 176 -19.38 -27.78 -10.09
N ARG A 177 -18.40 -27.99 -9.21
CA ARG A 177 -18.68 -28.34 -7.82
C ARG A 177 -19.58 -27.25 -7.24
N ASP A 178 -20.74 -27.63 -6.70
CA ASP A 178 -21.60 -26.80 -5.87
C ASP A 178 -20.86 -26.48 -4.56
N VAL A 179 -19.88 -25.58 -4.64
CA VAL A 179 -19.24 -25.02 -3.45
C VAL A 179 -20.13 -23.85 -3.02
N PRO A 180 -20.69 -23.85 -1.80
CA PRO A 180 -21.49 -22.75 -1.31
C PRO A 180 -20.61 -21.48 -1.28
N TYR A 181 -20.84 -20.60 -2.25
CA TYR A 181 -20.16 -19.31 -2.45
C TYR A 181 -20.21 -18.47 -1.16
N ARG A 182 -19.18 -18.54 -0.30
CA ARG A 182 -19.11 -17.70 0.91
C ARG A 182 -17.88 -16.81 1.08
N ALA A 183 -16.88 -16.87 0.22
CA ALA A 183 -15.91 -15.77 0.10
C ALA A 183 -16.19 -14.90 -1.14
N THR A 184 -16.87 -13.77 -0.91
CA THR A 184 -17.30 -12.83 -1.96
C THR A 184 -16.17 -11.97 -2.55
N PHE A 185 -14.88 -12.26 -2.38
CA PHE A 185 -13.77 -11.57 -3.06
C PHE A 185 -12.54 -12.48 -3.14
N ARG A 186 -11.82 -12.51 -4.27
CA ARG A 186 -10.69 -13.43 -4.47
C ARG A 186 -9.32 -12.76 -4.53
N VAL A 187 -9.25 -11.45 -4.78
CA VAL A 187 -7.97 -10.74 -4.92
C VAL A 187 -8.01 -9.40 -4.19
N PHE A 188 -7.01 -9.16 -3.34
CA PHE A 188 -6.71 -7.87 -2.71
C PHE A 188 -5.46 -7.30 -3.37
N GLN A 189 -5.62 -6.22 -4.14
CA GLN A 189 -4.51 -5.55 -4.81
C GLN A 189 -4.00 -4.38 -3.97
N ILE A 190 -2.83 -4.54 -3.37
CA ILE A 190 -2.13 -3.49 -2.65
C ILE A 190 -1.39 -2.61 -3.66
N LEU A 191 -1.84 -1.36 -3.76
CA LEU A 191 -1.37 -0.32 -4.66
C LEU A 191 -0.80 0.87 -3.87
N GLY A 192 -0.08 1.75 -4.56
CA GLY A 192 0.51 2.95 -3.96
C GLY A 192 1.81 3.35 -4.63
N GLN A 193 2.45 4.39 -4.10
CA GLN A 193 3.68 4.96 -4.68
C GLN A 193 4.83 3.94 -4.83
N PRO A 194 5.69 4.10 -5.85
CA PRO A 194 6.92 3.33 -5.96
C PRO A 194 7.79 3.42 -4.70
N GLY A 195 8.24 2.28 -4.18
CA GLY A 195 9.13 2.23 -3.00
C GLY A 195 8.43 2.41 -1.64
N ILE A 196 7.11 2.58 -1.59
CA ILE A 196 6.33 2.71 -0.35
C ILE A 196 6.30 1.45 0.55
N GLY A 197 6.91 0.34 0.08
CA GLY A 197 6.94 -0.94 0.80
C GLY A 197 5.74 -1.85 0.58
N LYS A 198 5.16 -1.89 -0.63
CA LYS A 198 4.09 -2.85 -0.98
C LYS A 198 4.55 -4.30 -0.87
N SER A 199 5.70 -4.66 -1.46
CA SER A 199 6.25 -6.01 -1.30
C SER A 199 6.58 -6.29 0.16
N MET A 200 6.95 -5.26 0.94
CA MET A 200 7.19 -5.37 2.37
C MET A 200 5.95 -5.72 3.18
N SER A 201 4.79 -5.19 2.81
CA SER A 201 3.56 -5.55 3.49
C SER A 201 3.19 -7.02 3.29
N LEU A 202 3.56 -7.65 2.16
CA LEU A 202 3.40 -9.10 2.00
C LEU A 202 4.25 -9.88 3.00
N TYR A 203 5.51 -9.49 3.21
CA TYR A 203 6.36 -10.14 4.21
C TYR A 203 5.85 -9.93 5.63
N ALA A 204 5.33 -8.75 5.94
CA ALA A 204 4.67 -8.48 7.22
C ALA A 204 3.42 -9.36 7.43
N ILE A 205 2.60 -9.55 6.38
CA ILE A 205 1.45 -10.45 6.40
C ILE A 205 1.90 -11.90 6.59
N LEU A 206 2.92 -12.33 5.84
CA LEU A 206 3.50 -13.68 5.95
C LEU A 206 3.95 -13.94 7.38
N ALA A 207 4.76 -13.04 7.93
CA ALA A 207 5.26 -13.08 9.30
C ALA A 207 4.13 -13.28 10.33
N GLN A 208 3.08 -12.47 10.25
CA GLN A 208 1.90 -12.59 11.12
C GLN A 208 1.19 -13.95 10.98
N ARG A 209 1.10 -14.49 9.77
CA ARG A 209 0.51 -15.82 9.53
C ARG A 209 1.38 -16.96 10.04
N LEU A 210 2.70 -16.87 9.89
CA LEU A 210 3.63 -17.88 10.41
C LEU A 210 3.59 -17.96 11.94
N MET A 211 3.55 -16.81 12.62
CA MET A 211 3.37 -16.75 14.07
C MET A 211 2.06 -17.43 14.50
N ALA A 212 1.01 -17.30 13.71
CA ALA A 212 -0.27 -17.99 13.91
C ALA A 212 -0.29 -19.43 13.36
N LYS A 213 0.85 -19.96 12.88
CA LYS A 213 1.02 -21.29 12.26
C LYS A 213 0.01 -21.56 11.12
N LYS A 214 -0.43 -20.52 10.40
CA LYS A 214 -1.42 -20.63 9.34
C LYS A 214 -0.78 -20.93 7.97
N PRO A 215 -1.37 -21.83 7.17
CA PRO A 215 -0.82 -22.18 5.86
C PRO A 215 -0.86 -20.96 4.92
N THR A 216 0.26 -20.70 4.24
CA THR A 216 0.45 -19.50 3.43
C THR A 216 1.36 -19.80 2.25
N PHE A 217 0.97 -19.40 1.05
CA PHE A 217 1.82 -19.44 -0.15
C PHE A 217 2.45 -18.07 -0.39
N LEU A 218 3.70 -18.05 -0.88
CA LEU A 218 4.37 -16.84 -1.36
C LEU A 218 4.95 -17.10 -2.75
N GLN A 219 4.64 -16.22 -3.69
CA GLN A 219 5.30 -16.18 -4.99
C GLN A 219 5.92 -14.80 -5.22
N ASN A 220 7.24 -14.75 -5.26
CA ASN A 220 8.04 -13.56 -5.61
C ASN A 220 9.06 -13.84 -6.74
N LYS A 221 9.16 -15.10 -7.18
CA LYS A 221 10.03 -15.58 -8.27
C LYS A 221 9.18 -16.32 -9.31
N ARG A 222 9.68 -16.37 -10.54
CA ARG A 222 9.02 -17.09 -11.64
C ARG A 222 9.06 -18.59 -11.35
N ASP A 223 7.97 -19.28 -11.67
CA ASP A 223 7.83 -20.75 -11.62
C ASP A 223 8.07 -21.43 -10.26
N VAL A 224 8.25 -20.63 -9.20
CA VAL A 224 8.54 -21.10 -7.84
C VAL A 224 7.58 -20.45 -6.86
N VAL A 225 6.87 -21.28 -6.11
CA VAL A 225 6.00 -20.89 -5.00
C VAL A 225 6.53 -21.53 -3.72
N VAL A 226 6.65 -20.76 -2.65
CA VAL A 226 7.02 -21.28 -1.34
C VAL A 226 5.75 -21.45 -0.51
N PHE A 227 5.48 -22.68 -0.08
CA PHE A 227 4.39 -23.02 0.82
C PHE A 227 4.90 -23.10 2.26
N PHE A 228 4.32 -22.30 3.15
CA PHE A 228 4.61 -22.31 4.57
C PHE A 228 3.45 -22.90 5.35
N CYS A 229 3.75 -23.77 6.31
CA CYS A 229 2.75 -24.34 7.23
C CYS A 229 3.37 -24.61 8.61
N SER A 230 2.61 -25.24 9.50
CA SER A 230 3.05 -25.55 10.87
C SER A 230 4.29 -26.45 10.95
N THR A 231 4.61 -27.22 9.91
CA THR A 231 5.72 -28.18 9.90
C THR A 231 6.98 -27.67 9.23
N GLY A 232 6.89 -26.62 8.39
CA GLY A 232 7.99 -26.29 7.50
C GLY A 232 7.66 -25.26 6.42
N ALA A 233 8.69 -24.92 5.66
CA ALA A 233 8.59 -24.26 4.36
C ALA A 233 8.94 -25.28 3.26
N TYR A 234 8.18 -25.25 2.17
CA TYR A 234 8.28 -26.19 1.07
C TYR A 234 8.33 -25.43 -0.24
N GLU A 235 9.29 -25.76 -1.10
CA GLU A 235 9.34 -25.22 -2.44
C GLU A 235 8.43 -26.06 -3.35
N VAL A 236 7.57 -25.38 -4.09
CA VAL A 236 6.69 -25.99 -5.09
C VAL A 236 7.01 -25.34 -6.43
N ARG A 237 7.43 -26.17 -7.39
CA ARG A 237 7.59 -25.73 -8.77
C ARG A 237 6.25 -25.73 -9.45
N VAL A 238 5.94 -24.63 -10.10
CA VAL A 238 4.64 -24.42 -10.73
C VAL A 238 4.86 -24.03 -12.18
N THR A 239 4.35 -24.81 -13.10
CA THR A 239 4.46 -24.59 -14.54
C THR A 239 3.14 -24.12 -15.13
N ASP A 240 3.18 -23.30 -16.17
CA ASP A 240 1.99 -22.70 -16.80
C ASP A 240 1.03 -23.71 -17.45
N HIS A 241 1.47 -24.95 -17.70
CA HIS A 241 0.75 -25.89 -18.56
C HIS A 241 -0.07 -26.95 -17.84
N GLU A 242 0.09 -27.12 -16.52
CA GLU A 242 -0.55 -28.21 -15.78
C GLU A 242 -1.13 -27.71 -14.45
N GLU A 243 -2.42 -27.99 -14.23
CA GLU A 243 -3.04 -27.83 -12.91
C GLU A 243 -2.57 -28.98 -12.01
N PRO A 244 -1.86 -28.70 -10.92
CA PRO A 244 -1.34 -29.77 -10.09
C PRO A 244 -2.45 -30.38 -9.23
N ASP A 245 -2.39 -31.71 -9.01
CA ASP A 245 -3.45 -32.43 -8.30
C ASP A 245 -3.67 -31.96 -6.86
N TRP A 246 -2.62 -31.43 -6.22
CA TRP A 246 -2.72 -30.86 -4.88
C TRP A 246 -3.58 -29.59 -4.84
N ALA A 247 -3.71 -28.86 -5.95
CA ALA A 247 -4.51 -27.63 -5.98
C ALA A 247 -5.99 -27.91 -5.71
N LYS A 248 -6.47 -29.11 -6.05
CA LYS A 248 -7.84 -29.58 -5.75
C LYS A 248 -8.14 -29.69 -4.25
N LYS A 249 -7.11 -29.70 -3.40
CA LYS A 249 -7.20 -29.73 -1.93
C LYS A 249 -7.14 -28.34 -1.29
N LEU A 250 -6.94 -27.28 -2.08
CA LEU A 250 -6.90 -25.90 -1.57
C LEU A 250 -8.26 -25.46 -1.04
N THR A 251 -8.23 -24.71 0.05
CA THR A 251 -9.41 -24.20 0.76
C THR A 251 -9.31 -22.68 0.97
N GLU A 252 -10.28 -22.11 1.67
CA GLU A 252 -10.25 -20.69 2.07
C GLU A 252 -9.32 -20.43 3.28
N GLU A 253 -8.79 -21.49 3.92
CA GLU A 253 -7.88 -21.36 5.07
C GLU A 253 -6.48 -20.91 4.64
N GLU A 254 -6.03 -21.33 3.45
CA GLU A 254 -4.80 -20.90 2.84
C GLU A 254 -4.87 -19.43 2.39
N LEU A 255 -3.74 -18.75 2.40
CA LEU A 255 -3.62 -17.40 1.83
C LEU A 255 -2.49 -17.40 0.81
N PHE A 256 -2.72 -16.83 -0.37
CA PHE A 256 -1.69 -16.69 -1.39
C PHE A 256 -1.17 -15.26 -1.47
N LEU A 257 0.10 -15.05 -1.15
CA LEU A 257 0.79 -13.78 -1.23
C LEU A 257 1.57 -13.71 -2.55
N PHE A 258 1.26 -12.70 -3.37
CA PHE A 258 1.77 -12.57 -4.72
C PHE A 258 2.47 -11.21 -4.91
N ASP A 259 3.78 -11.22 -5.13
CA ASP A 259 4.55 -10.00 -5.41
C ASP A 259 4.69 -9.78 -6.92
N SER A 260 3.81 -8.95 -7.49
CA SER A 260 3.79 -8.62 -8.91
C SER A 260 4.93 -7.64 -9.25
N ASN A 261 6.03 -8.22 -9.71
CA ASN A 261 7.31 -7.54 -9.96
C ASN A 261 7.66 -7.53 -11.46
N GLU A 262 8.93 -7.36 -11.82
CA GLU A 262 9.37 -7.32 -13.23
C GLU A 262 9.55 -8.71 -13.82
N VAL A 263 9.74 -9.71 -12.97
CA VAL A 263 9.97 -11.10 -13.34
C VAL A 263 8.66 -11.89 -13.30
N VAL A 264 7.78 -11.58 -12.35
CA VAL A 264 6.48 -12.24 -12.16
C VAL A 264 5.36 -11.23 -12.33
N LEU A 265 4.71 -11.23 -13.49
CA LEU A 265 3.66 -10.26 -13.82
C LEU A 265 2.28 -10.71 -13.34
N GLN A 266 2.04 -12.02 -13.35
CA GLN A 266 0.79 -12.65 -12.93
C GLN A 266 1.09 -14.00 -12.26
N PRO A 267 0.19 -14.48 -11.38
CA PRO A 267 0.29 -15.85 -10.88
C PRO A 267 -0.04 -16.85 -12.00
N VAL A 268 0.35 -18.10 -11.81
CA VAL A 268 -0.04 -19.21 -12.71
C VAL A 268 -1.57 -19.30 -12.79
N ASP A 269 -2.10 -19.54 -13.99
CA ASP A 269 -3.53 -19.35 -14.28
C ASP A 269 -4.46 -20.19 -13.39
N PHE A 270 -4.03 -21.38 -12.94
CA PHE A 270 -4.91 -22.24 -12.14
C PHE A 270 -5.31 -21.62 -10.79
N TRP A 271 -4.50 -20.71 -10.23
CA TRP A 271 -4.83 -20.03 -8.96
C TRP A 271 -6.18 -19.31 -9.02
N ARG A 272 -6.64 -18.94 -10.22
CA ARG A 272 -7.93 -18.28 -10.44
C ARG A 272 -9.12 -19.21 -10.19
N PHE A 273 -8.94 -20.52 -10.33
CA PHE A 273 -10.02 -21.50 -10.23
C PHE A 273 -10.31 -21.93 -8.79
N PHE A 274 -9.34 -21.77 -7.88
CA PHE A 274 -9.47 -22.22 -6.49
C PHE A 274 -10.00 -21.16 -5.53
N PRO A 275 -10.57 -21.56 -4.38
CA PRO A 275 -11.15 -20.64 -3.40
C PRO A 275 -10.10 -19.95 -2.50
N VAL A 276 -8.82 -19.92 -2.90
CA VAL A 276 -7.75 -19.30 -2.11
C VAL A 276 -7.79 -17.78 -2.28
N PRO A 277 -7.88 -16.98 -1.19
CA PRO A 277 -7.73 -15.54 -1.28
C PRO A 277 -6.29 -15.16 -1.69
N ILE A 278 -6.18 -14.23 -2.63
CA ILE A 278 -4.90 -13.74 -3.16
C ILE A 278 -4.68 -12.32 -2.65
N VAL A 279 -3.51 -12.05 -2.07
CA VAL A 279 -3.06 -10.69 -1.74
C VAL A 279 -1.89 -10.36 -2.64
N GLU A 280 -2.13 -9.44 -3.56
CA GLU A 280 -1.17 -8.99 -4.54
C GLU A 280 -0.54 -7.67 -4.11
N ALA A 281 0.79 -7.60 -4.07
CA ALA A 281 1.49 -6.32 -4.09
C ALA A 281 1.87 -6.00 -5.53
N ALA A 282 1.33 -4.91 -6.08
CA ALA A 282 1.60 -4.52 -7.46
C ALA A 282 1.99 -3.06 -7.58
N SER A 283 2.94 -2.76 -8.47
CA SER A 283 2.98 -1.42 -9.06
C SER A 283 1.69 -1.22 -9.85
N PRO A 284 1.07 -0.04 -9.83
CA PRO A 284 -0.20 0.20 -10.51
C PRO A 284 -0.04 0.28 -12.04
N ARG A 285 0.62 -0.70 -12.66
CA ARG A 285 0.80 -0.79 -14.11
C ARG A 285 -0.22 -1.77 -14.66
N PRO A 286 -0.92 -1.48 -15.78
CA PRO A 286 -1.95 -2.37 -16.30
C PRO A 286 -1.45 -3.80 -16.49
N GLN A 287 -0.24 -3.99 -17.03
CA GLN A 287 0.36 -5.31 -17.25
C GLN A 287 0.50 -6.14 -15.97
N ARG A 288 0.52 -5.49 -14.81
CA ARG A 288 0.61 -6.14 -13.50
C ARG A 288 -0.73 -6.38 -12.84
N THR A 289 -1.76 -5.63 -13.19
CA THR A 289 -3.07 -5.71 -12.52
C THR A 289 -4.17 -6.30 -13.38
N GLU A 290 -4.00 -6.34 -14.70
CA GLU A 290 -5.01 -6.78 -15.67
C GLU A 290 -5.31 -8.28 -15.61
N TRP A 291 -4.36 -9.10 -15.13
CA TRP A 291 -4.57 -10.53 -14.98
C TRP A 291 -5.78 -10.85 -14.09
N ALA A 292 -6.08 -9.98 -13.12
CA ALA A 292 -7.19 -10.10 -12.20
C ALA A 292 -8.49 -9.45 -12.71
N ARG A 293 -8.54 -8.90 -13.94
CA ARG A 293 -9.70 -8.15 -14.47
C ARG A 293 -10.98 -8.98 -14.52
N LYS A 294 -10.87 -10.29 -14.74
CA LYS A 294 -12.00 -11.23 -14.75
C LYS A 294 -12.37 -11.74 -13.33
N MET A 295 -11.68 -11.27 -12.30
CA MET A 295 -11.89 -11.66 -10.91
C MET A 295 -12.51 -10.53 -10.11
N LYS A 296 -13.08 -10.88 -8.96
CA LYS A 296 -13.58 -9.88 -8.02
C LYS A 296 -12.42 -9.32 -7.19
N VAL A 297 -11.94 -8.15 -7.61
CA VAL A 297 -10.75 -7.47 -7.05
C VAL A 297 -11.14 -6.35 -6.10
N LYS A 298 -10.51 -6.32 -4.92
CA LYS A 298 -10.48 -5.14 -4.03
C LYS A 298 -9.15 -4.44 -4.18
N LYS A 299 -9.17 -3.22 -4.73
CA LYS A 299 -7.98 -2.36 -4.82
C LYS A 299 -7.81 -1.60 -3.51
N TRP A 300 -6.66 -1.79 -2.85
CA TRP A 300 -6.30 -1.15 -1.61
C TRP A 300 -5.08 -0.27 -1.80
N TYR A 301 -5.23 1.01 -1.50
CA TYR A 301 -4.15 1.96 -1.59
C TYR A 301 -3.44 2.05 -0.23
N MET A 302 -2.12 2.04 -0.28
CA MET A 302 -1.27 2.33 0.87
C MET A 302 -1.09 3.83 1.04
N ARG A 303 -0.99 4.26 2.29
CA ARG A 303 -0.54 5.60 2.64
C ARG A 303 0.98 5.70 2.51
N PRO A 304 1.50 6.87 2.10
CA PRO A 304 2.93 7.14 2.10
C PRO A 304 3.55 6.94 3.47
N MET A 305 4.80 6.49 3.48
CA MET A 305 5.59 6.46 4.71
C MET A 305 5.71 7.88 5.25
N SER A 306 5.52 8.06 6.56
CA SER A 306 5.89 9.29 7.24
C SER A 306 7.40 9.54 7.12
N LEU A 307 7.86 10.77 7.39
CA LEU A 307 9.29 11.09 7.34
C LEU A 307 10.12 10.15 8.24
N ASN A 308 9.62 9.83 9.43
CA ASN A 308 10.33 8.91 10.34
C ASN A 308 10.41 7.50 9.76
N GLU A 309 9.28 6.98 9.27
CA GLU A 309 9.22 5.65 8.63
C GLU A 309 10.14 5.60 7.40
N PHE A 310 10.18 6.68 6.62
CA PHE A 310 11.06 6.84 5.46
C PHE A 310 12.54 6.84 5.86
N LEU A 311 12.92 7.61 6.88
CA LEU A 311 14.30 7.64 7.35
C LEU A 311 14.73 6.32 7.99
N VAL A 312 13.82 5.61 8.66
CA VAL A 312 14.07 4.26 9.17
C VAL A 312 14.24 3.29 8.01
N ALA A 313 13.33 3.30 7.03
CA ALA A 313 13.36 2.41 5.88
C ALA A 313 14.63 2.58 5.02
N SER A 314 15.27 3.75 5.08
CA SER A 314 16.57 3.98 4.45
C SER A 314 17.71 3.11 5.00
N ARG A 315 17.60 2.62 6.24
CA ARG A 315 18.59 1.72 6.86
C ARG A 315 18.59 0.32 6.24
N PHE A 316 17.48 -0.09 5.63
CA PHE A 316 17.34 -1.39 4.96
C PHE A 316 17.72 -1.34 3.48
N GLN A 317 18.21 -0.19 2.99
CA GLN A 317 18.75 -0.10 1.65
C GLN A 317 20.19 -0.64 1.65
N SER A 318 20.62 -1.21 0.52
CA SER A 318 21.98 -1.76 0.37
C SER A 318 23.10 -0.75 0.62
N GLN A 319 22.78 0.55 0.55
CA GLN A 319 23.69 1.64 0.89
C GLN A 319 23.01 2.57 1.89
N LYS A 320 23.75 2.91 2.96
CA LYS A 320 23.30 3.85 3.98
C LYS A 320 23.24 5.26 3.40
N GLY A 321 22.03 5.78 3.23
CA GLY A 321 21.82 7.15 2.76
C GLY A 321 22.14 8.19 3.86
N ASP A 322 22.58 9.37 3.44
CA ASP A 322 22.67 10.55 4.32
C ASP A 322 21.26 10.95 4.75
N LYS A 323 20.95 10.77 6.05
CA LYS A 323 19.64 11.09 6.64
C LYS A 323 19.23 12.54 6.39
N THR A 324 20.16 13.49 6.42
CA THR A 324 19.87 14.91 6.22
C THR A 324 19.46 15.17 4.77
N ARG A 325 20.10 14.51 3.80
CA ARG A 325 19.71 14.60 2.39
C ARG A 325 18.38 13.94 2.12
N LEU A 326 18.15 12.76 2.68
CA LEU A 326 16.88 12.05 2.56
C LEU A 326 15.72 12.86 3.15
N ALA A 327 15.92 13.45 4.32
CA ALA A 327 14.94 14.36 4.90
C ALA A 327 14.69 15.55 3.99
N ARG A 328 15.74 16.23 3.50
CA ARG A 328 15.60 17.34 2.55
C ARG A 328 14.86 16.95 1.27
N PHE A 329 15.18 15.78 0.70
CA PHE A 329 14.48 15.23 -0.46
C PHE A 329 13.00 15.06 -0.14
N TYR A 330 12.70 14.41 0.98
CA TYR A 330 11.34 14.16 1.43
C TYR A 330 10.54 15.46 1.62
N MET A 331 11.11 16.47 2.28
CA MET A 331 10.45 17.77 2.48
C MET A 331 10.13 18.46 1.15
N LYS A 332 11.02 18.35 0.16
CA LYS A 332 10.96 19.10 -1.09
C LYS A 332 10.20 18.38 -2.20
N TYR A 333 10.35 17.07 -2.30
CA TYR A 333 9.82 16.24 -3.39
C TYR A 333 8.87 15.15 -2.88
N GLY A 334 8.56 15.16 -1.58
CA GLY A 334 7.62 14.28 -0.90
C GLY A 334 8.08 12.82 -0.76
N PRO A 335 7.15 11.92 -0.40
CA PRO A 335 7.45 10.55 0.05
C PRO A 335 7.70 9.57 -1.11
N ASN A 336 8.57 9.91 -2.07
CA ASN A 336 8.98 9.01 -3.15
C ASN A 336 10.26 8.24 -2.77
N ALA A 337 10.10 7.19 -1.96
CA ALA A 337 11.22 6.45 -1.39
C ALA A 337 12.13 5.83 -2.45
N ARG A 338 11.57 5.29 -3.54
CA ARG A 338 12.36 4.71 -4.62
C ARG A 338 13.31 5.73 -5.24
N GLN A 339 12.81 6.93 -5.57
CA GLN A 339 13.63 7.99 -6.14
C GLN A 339 14.61 8.55 -5.11
N ALA A 340 14.18 8.74 -3.87
CA ALA A 340 15.05 9.30 -2.84
C ALA A 340 16.24 8.40 -2.52
N TYR A 341 16.02 7.09 -2.34
CA TYR A 341 17.10 6.15 -2.01
C TYR A 341 18.06 5.90 -3.17
N ASP A 342 17.61 6.13 -4.40
CA ASP A 342 18.45 6.08 -5.59
C ASP A 342 19.25 7.38 -5.74
N ARG A 343 18.57 8.54 -5.74
CA ARG A 343 19.16 9.85 -6.05
C ARG A 343 19.92 10.49 -4.89
N CYS A 344 19.58 10.22 -3.63
CA CYS A 344 20.32 10.82 -2.51
C CYS A 344 21.71 10.22 -2.27
N ARG A 345 22.10 9.21 -3.07
CA ARG A 345 23.44 8.62 -3.07
C ARG A 345 24.48 9.60 -3.60
N ASP A 346 24.12 10.41 -4.59
CA ASP A 346 25.01 11.38 -5.23
C ASP A 346 24.54 12.83 -4.91
N PRO A 347 25.41 13.71 -4.39
CA PRO A 347 25.08 15.12 -4.22
C PRO A 347 24.52 15.81 -5.48
N GLY A 348 24.99 15.44 -6.68
CA GLY A 348 24.58 16.02 -7.96
C GLY A 348 23.21 15.53 -8.46
N ALA A 349 22.81 14.32 -8.06
CA ALA A 349 21.62 13.66 -8.57
C ALA A 349 20.28 14.34 -8.15
N LEU A 350 20.30 15.23 -7.17
CA LEU A 350 19.11 16.03 -6.85
C LEU A 350 18.80 17.06 -7.94
N THR A 351 19.83 17.67 -8.51
CA THR A 351 19.70 18.60 -9.63
C THR A 351 19.25 17.85 -10.87
N GLU A 352 19.80 16.65 -11.10
CA GLU A 352 19.35 15.76 -12.17
C GLU A 352 17.88 15.36 -12.00
N HIS A 353 17.42 15.09 -10.77
CA HIS A 353 16.01 14.78 -10.52
C HIS A 353 15.09 15.92 -10.95
N VAL A 354 15.44 17.18 -10.63
CA VAL A 354 14.68 18.35 -11.09
C VAL A 354 14.69 18.45 -12.62
N GLN A 355 15.83 18.20 -13.24
CA GLN A 355 15.94 18.25 -14.70
C GLN A 355 15.15 17.11 -15.36
N ASP A 356 15.18 15.90 -14.78
CA ASP A 356 14.38 14.75 -15.18
C ASP A 356 12.89 15.06 -15.12
N VAL A 357 12.44 15.67 -14.01
CA VAL A 357 11.05 16.11 -13.85
C VAL A 357 10.69 17.09 -14.96
N ARG A 358 11.51 18.11 -15.21
CA ARG A 358 11.30 19.09 -16.30
C ARG A 358 11.26 18.45 -17.68
N ASN A 359 12.18 17.53 -17.96
CA ASN A 359 12.26 16.85 -19.25
C ASN A 359 11.10 15.87 -19.48
N LYS A 360 10.61 15.25 -18.40
CA LYS A 360 9.50 14.28 -18.42
C LYS A 360 8.12 14.95 -18.28
N LEU A 361 8.04 16.29 -18.28
CA LEU A 361 6.81 17.07 -18.22
C LEU A 361 6.35 17.59 -19.62
N PRO A 362 6.05 16.74 -20.61
CA PRO A 362 5.41 17.24 -21.82
C PRO A 362 3.94 17.57 -21.46
N LEU A 363 3.55 18.83 -21.71
CA LEU A 363 2.32 19.44 -21.19
C LEU A 363 1.04 18.80 -21.74
N ASP A 364 1.10 18.29 -22.96
CA ASP A 364 0.10 17.45 -23.60
C ASP A 364 -0.16 16.15 -22.81
N LYS A 365 0.85 15.60 -22.14
CA LYS A 365 0.67 14.43 -21.27
C LYS A 365 0.16 14.79 -19.89
N LEU A 366 0.30 16.03 -19.42
CA LEU A 366 -0.21 16.41 -18.10
C LEU A 366 -1.74 16.36 -18.06
N SER A 367 -2.39 16.84 -19.11
CA SER A 367 -3.85 16.78 -19.22
C SER A 367 -4.34 15.34 -19.27
N LEU A 368 -3.74 14.52 -20.12
CA LEU A 368 -3.98 13.07 -20.19
C LEU A 368 -3.71 12.40 -18.85
N MET A 369 -2.61 12.73 -18.17
CA MET A 369 -2.30 12.16 -16.86
C MET A 369 -3.34 12.50 -15.80
N ILE A 370 -3.95 13.70 -15.83
CA ILE A 370 -5.00 14.09 -14.87
C ILE A 370 -6.33 13.39 -15.22
N THR A 371 -6.65 13.27 -16.50
CA THR A 371 -7.93 12.68 -16.96
C THR A 371 -7.90 11.15 -16.95
N GLU A 372 -6.85 10.52 -17.50
CA GLU A 372 -6.69 9.07 -17.59
C GLU A 372 -6.59 8.41 -16.22
N TYR A 373 -6.03 9.11 -15.23
CA TYR A 373 -5.94 8.60 -13.86
C TYR A 373 -7.31 8.14 -13.31
N ASN A 374 -8.39 8.79 -13.76
CA ASN A 374 -9.74 8.47 -13.33
C ASN A 374 -10.40 7.35 -14.14
N ASN A 375 -10.04 7.18 -15.42
CA ASN A 375 -10.79 6.32 -16.35
C ASN A 375 -10.17 4.93 -16.52
N VAL A 376 -8.85 4.83 -16.61
CA VAL A 376 -8.13 3.55 -16.69
C VAL A 376 -6.78 3.79 -16.04
N PHE A 377 -6.52 3.12 -14.92
CA PHE A 377 -5.28 3.25 -14.15
C PHE A 377 -4.08 2.74 -14.97
N ASN A 378 -3.63 3.53 -15.94
CA ASN A 378 -2.39 3.36 -16.68
C ASN A 378 -1.41 4.47 -16.32
N PRO A 379 -1.02 4.61 -15.03
CA PRO A 379 -0.02 5.59 -14.67
C PRO A 379 1.29 5.22 -15.35
N SER A 380 1.67 6.05 -16.31
CA SER A 380 3.03 6.06 -16.83
C SER A 380 4.01 6.34 -15.69
N SER A 381 5.28 5.97 -15.86
CA SER A 381 6.35 6.24 -14.88
C SER A 381 6.48 7.72 -14.51
N VAL A 382 6.06 8.62 -15.41
CA VAL A 382 6.03 10.07 -15.23
C VAL A 382 5.00 10.49 -14.18
N SER A 383 3.85 9.81 -14.10
CA SER A 383 2.79 10.13 -13.15
C SER A 383 3.27 10.06 -11.70
N HIS A 384 4.05 9.04 -11.35
CA HIS A 384 4.56 8.86 -9.99
C HIS A 384 5.72 9.81 -9.60
N LEU A 385 6.28 10.56 -10.55
CA LEU A 385 7.28 11.59 -10.25
C LEU A 385 6.63 12.92 -9.85
N LEU A 386 5.39 13.14 -10.28
CA LEU A 386 4.69 14.41 -10.15
C LEU A 386 3.51 14.30 -9.19
N MET A 387 2.79 13.18 -9.26
CA MET A 387 1.55 12.95 -8.55
C MET A 387 1.72 11.88 -7.47
N LEU A 388 1.28 12.24 -6.28
CA LEU A 388 1.12 11.37 -5.14
C LEU A 388 -0.16 10.57 -5.31
N VAL A 389 -0.13 9.32 -4.89
CA VAL A 389 -1.26 8.40 -4.94
C VAL A 389 -1.28 7.76 -3.58
N THR A 390 -2.32 8.05 -2.82
CA THR A 390 -2.45 7.65 -1.43
C THR A 390 -3.84 7.11 -1.16
N ALA A 391 -3.98 6.31 -0.12
CA ALA A 391 -5.28 5.96 0.43
C ALA A 391 -6.11 7.21 0.73
N GLY A 392 -7.39 7.16 0.41
CA GLY A 392 -8.37 8.16 0.84
C GLY A 392 -8.89 7.88 2.27
N PRO A 393 -10.13 8.31 2.58
CA PRO A 393 -10.77 8.00 3.87
C PRO A 393 -10.85 6.50 4.16
N THR A 394 -11.01 5.70 3.10
CA THR A 394 -10.91 4.24 3.15
C THR A 394 -9.81 3.78 2.19
N ARG A 395 -9.24 2.58 2.42
CA ARG A 395 -8.24 1.98 1.52
C ARG A 395 -8.76 1.68 0.13
N ARG A 396 -10.08 1.53 -0.02
CA ARG A 396 -10.73 1.30 -1.32
C ARG A 396 -10.79 2.55 -2.18
N MET A 397 -10.70 3.71 -1.54
CA MET A 397 -10.63 5.00 -2.20
C MET A 397 -9.17 5.45 -2.28
N TYR A 398 -8.86 6.22 -3.31
CA TYR A 398 -7.56 6.88 -3.42
C TYR A 398 -7.75 8.38 -3.55
N ARG A 399 -6.66 9.09 -3.29
CA ARG A 399 -6.50 10.51 -3.62
C ARG A 399 -5.27 10.67 -4.49
N THR A 400 -5.31 11.66 -5.35
CA THR A 400 -4.17 12.00 -6.21
C THR A 400 -3.90 13.51 -6.20
N GLY A 401 -2.68 13.93 -6.42
CA GLY A 401 -2.35 15.35 -6.47
C GLY A 401 -0.85 15.55 -6.51
N PHE A 402 -0.40 16.78 -6.75
CA PHE A 402 1.03 17.05 -6.79
C PHE A 402 1.69 16.63 -5.48
N ILE A 403 2.81 15.92 -5.58
CA ILE A 403 3.51 15.36 -4.43
C ILE A 403 3.97 16.45 -3.47
N SER A 404 4.43 17.59 -4.01
CA SER A 404 4.84 18.74 -3.23
C SER A 404 4.52 20.05 -3.96
N HIS A 405 4.50 21.14 -3.20
CA HIS A 405 4.38 22.48 -3.75
C HIS A 405 5.55 22.82 -4.69
N ASP A 406 6.78 22.42 -4.36
CA ASP A 406 7.94 22.62 -5.24
C ASP A 406 7.77 21.94 -6.61
N LEU A 407 7.28 20.69 -6.63
CA LEU A 407 7.01 19.98 -7.87
C LEU A 407 5.88 20.66 -8.65
N PHE A 408 4.83 21.11 -7.98
CA PHE A 408 3.77 21.91 -8.60
C PHE A 408 4.32 23.20 -9.23
N GLN A 409 5.22 23.93 -8.56
CA GLN A 409 5.83 25.13 -9.13
C GLN A 409 6.66 24.82 -10.37
N LEU A 410 7.38 23.69 -10.41
CA LEU A 410 8.08 23.25 -11.62
C LEU A 410 7.12 22.96 -12.77
N VAL A 411 5.99 22.28 -12.51
CA VAL A 411 4.96 22.04 -13.52
C VAL A 411 4.39 23.37 -14.01
N ARG A 412 4.08 24.28 -13.10
CA ARG A 412 3.54 25.59 -13.43
C ARG A 412 4.51 26.43 -14.26
N GLU A 413 5.77 26.52 -13.88
CA GLU A 413 6.81 27.23 -14.64
C GLU A 413 6.88 26.71 -16.08
N GLN A 414 6.72 25.39 -16.25
CA GLN A 414 6.70 24.78 -17.56
C GLN A 414 5.40 25.09 -18.32
N TYR A 415 4.26 25.05 -17.62
CA TYR A 415 2.93 25.32 -18.17
C TYR A 415 2.79 26.79 -18.63
N GLU A 416 3.30 27.75 -17.84
CA GLU A 416 3.28 29.19 -18.18
C GLU A 416 4.20 29.54 -19.36
N LYS A 417 5.23 28.72 -19.66
CA LYS A 417 6.10 28.92 -20.84
C LYS A 417 5.41 28.54 -22.15
N ASP A 418 4.40 27.68 -22.08
CA ASP A 418 3.64 27.28 -23.26
C ASP A 418 2.53 28.29 -23.55
N LYS A 419 2.67 28.97 -24.69
CA LYS A 419 1.73 30.01 -25.12
C LYS A 419 0.32 29.49 -25.37
N ASN A 420 0.17 28.17 -25.57
CA ASN A 420 -1.13 27.55 -25.87
C ASN A 420 -1.94 27.22 -24.62
N HIS A 421 -1.36 27.38 -23.43
CA HIS A 421 -1.91 26.83 -22.20
C HIS A 421 -2.06 27.94 -21.15
N ARG A 422 -3.28 28.17 -20.65
CA ARG A 422 -3.53 29.16 -19.59
C ARG A 422 -3.60 28.45 -18.25
N ILE A 423 -2.98 29.03 -17.22
CA ILE A 423 -3.04 28.47 -15.85
C ILE A 423 -4.48 28.28 -15.34
N GLU A 424 -5.42 29.06 -15.88
CA GLU A 424 -6.87 28.91 -15.71
C GLU A 424 -7.38 27.54 -16.20
N ASP A 425 -6.91 27.06 -17.35
CA ASP A 425 -7.28 25.76 -17.92
C ASP A 425 -6.80 24.62 -17.02
N LEU A 426 -5.56 24.70 -16.52
CA LEU A 426 -5.03 23.74 -15.56
C LEU A 426 -5.81 23.76 -14.24
N PHE A 427 -6.21 24.94 -13.75
CA PHE A 427 -7.06 25.06 -12.56
C PHE A 427 -8.42 24.40 -12.77
N LEU A 428 -9.10 24.70 -13.88
CA LEU A 428 -10.39 24.10 -14.21
C LEU A 428 -10.27 22.59 -14.33
N LEU A 429 -9.22 22.10 -14.99
CA LEU A 429 -8.94 20.68 -15.12
C LEU A 429 -8.76 20.00 -13.75
N LEU A 430 -7.89 20.53 -12.90
CA LEU A 430 -7.63 19.95 -11.57
C LEU A 430 -8.85 20.06 -10.63
N ASN A 431 -9.65 21.11 -10.77
CA ASN A 431 -10.85 21.34 -9.95
C ASN A 431 -12.04 20.47 -10.40
N SER A 432 -12.09 20.12 -11.70
CA SER A 432 -13.13 19.25 -12.26
C SER A 432 -13.12 17.84 -11.65
N GLN A 433 -11.97 17.38 -11.16
CA GLN A 433 -11.82 16.05 -10.60
C GLN A 433 -11.76 16.10 -9.07
N PRO A 434 -12.61 15.34 -8.34
CA PRO A 434 -12.58 15.30 -6.88
C PRO A 434 -11.21 14.86 -6.32
N THR A 435 -10.53 13.95 -7.03
CA THR A 435 -9.27 13.38 -6.60
C THR A 435 -8.14 14.40 -6.62
N THR A 436 -8.06 15.27 -7.63
CA THR A 436 -6.99 16.28 -7.79
C THR A 436 -7.33 17.66 -7.25
N ARG A 437 -8.54 17.89 -6.71
CA ARG A 437 -9.01 19.21 -6.29
C ARG A 437 -8.08 19.92 -5.30
N ALA A 438 -7.41 19.18 -4.42
CA ALA A 438 -6.41 19.74 -3.51
C ALA A 438 -5.28 20.47 -4.25
N SER A 439 -4.88 19.97 -5.42
CA SER A 439 -3.85 20.58 -6.27
C SER A 439 -4.31 21.87 -6.95
N ALA A 440 -5.61 21.98 -7.28
CA ALA A 440 -6.19 23.23 -7.77
C ALA A 440 -6.08 24.35 -6.71
N GLY A 441 -6.11 23.98 -5.43
CA GLY A 441 -5.88 24.89 -4.30
C GLY A 441 -4.55 25.63 -4.39
N TYR A 442 -3.47 24.99 -4.84
CA TYR A 442 -2.17 25.67 -5.00
C TYR A 442 -2.20 26.79 -6.04
N ILE A 443 -2.91 26.58 -7.17
CA ILE A 443 -3.07 27.62 -8.19
C ILE A 443 -3.90 28.77 -7.62
N PHE A 444 -4.98 28.44 -6.91
CA PHE A 444 -5.84 29.44 -6.28
C PHE A 444 -5.07 30.27 -5.26
N GLU A 445 -4.36 29.64 -4.33
CA GLU A 445 -3.60 30.35 -3.30
C GLU A 445 -2.53 31.25 -3.87
N ASP A 446 -1.75 30.77 -4.84
CA ASP A 446 -0.72 31.61 -5.45
C ASP A 446 -1.35 32.81 -6.20
N SER A 447 -2.46 32.57 -6.90
CA SER A 447 -3.21 33.64 -7.56
C SER A 447 -3.72 34.67 -6.55
N MET A 448 -4.26 34.22 -5.42
CA MET A 448 -4.71 35.08 -4.32
C MET A 448 -3.54 35.86 -3.70
N HIS A 449 -2.40 35.21 -3.46
CA HIS A 449 -1.20 35.89 -2.97
C HIS A 449 -0.72 36.98 -3.93
N ARG A 450 -0.75 36.75 -5.25
CA ARG A 450 -0.41 37.77 -6.25
C ARG A 450 -1.41 38.93 -6.24
N ILE A 451 -2.70 38.65 -6.14
CA ILE A 451 -3.77 39.66 -6.08
C ILE A 451 -3.63 40.52 -4.80
N LEU A 452 -3.43 39.88 -3.65
CA LEU A 452 -3.25 40.55 -2.36
C LEU A 452 -1.98 41.41 -2.31
N LYS A 453 -0.85 40.91 -2.84
CA LYS A 453 0.41 41.68 -2.93
C LYS A 453 0.28 42.95 -3.78
N LYS A 454 -0.65 42.98 -4.73
CA LYS A 454 -0.95 44.16 -5.54
C LYS A 454 -1.92 45.15 -4.87
N GLY A 455 -2.31 44.89 -3.61
CA GLY A 455 -3.21 45.76 -2.86
C GLY A 455 -4.67 45.68 -3.33
N ALA A 456 -5.09 44.57 -3.94
CA ALA A 456 -6.47 44.42 -4.35
C ALA A 456 -7.43 44.41 -3.14
N CYS A 457 -8.48 45.22 -3.21
CA CYS A 457 -9.58 45.18 -2.26
C CYS A 457 -10.54 44.06 -2.63
N LEU A 458 -10.57 42.98 -1.84
CA LEU A 458 -11.50 41.87 -2.03
C LEU A 458 -12.77 42.12 -1.22
N GLN A 459 -13.92 42.07 -1.90
CA GLN A 459 -15.21 42.04 -1.19
C GLN A 459 -15.40 40.65 -0.58
N LEU A 460 -15.05 40.50 0.70
CA LEU A 460 -15.35 39.29 1.44
C LEU A 460 -16.85 39.20 1.66
N ARG A 461 -17.48 38.18 1.06
CA ARG A 461 -18.85 37.81 1.40
C ARG A 461 -18.78 36.71 2.44
N LYS A 462 -19.53 36.87 3.54
CA LYS A 462 -19.75 35.77 4.47
C LYS A 462 -20.25 34.59 3.65
N MET A 463 -19.53 33.47 3.67
CA MET A 463 -20.04 32.22 3.12
C MET A 463 -21.40 31.99 3.77
N ARG A 464 -22.46 31.93 2.97
CA ARG A 464 -23.75 31.54 3.50
C ARG A 464 -23.56 30.13 4.02
N ASP A 465 -23.89 29.91 5.30
CA ASP A 465 -24.01 28.57 5.83
C ASP A 465 -24.90 27.81 4.85
N SER A 466 -24.31 26.87 4.10
CA SER A 466 -25.06 26.03 3.19
C SER A 466 -25.96 25.19 4.08
N GLY A 467 -27.21 25.65 4.25
CA GLY A 467 -28.20 25.17 5.22
C GLY A 467 -28.67 23.73 5.04
N THR A 468 -27.84 22.87 4.44
CA THR A 468 -28.02 21.41 4.40
C THR A 468 -27.60 20.74 5.71
N GLY A 469 -26.91 21.44 6.62
CA GLY A 469 -26.77 21.01 8.01
C GLY A 469 -27.98 21.44 8.84
N LYS A 470 -29.00 20.56 8.98
CA LYS A 470 -30.11 20.79 9.92
C LYS A 470 -29.58 21.01 11.35
N LYS A 471 -29.59 22.26 11.82
CA LYS A 471 -29.62 22.57 13.26
C LYS A 471 -30.69 23.62 13.55
N GLN A 472 -31.83 23.14 14.05
CA GLN A 472 -32.63 23.93 14.98
C GLN A 472 -31.86 24.00 16.30
N MET A 473 -31.27 25.15 16.62
CA MET A 473 -31.04 25.52 18.02
C MET A 473 -31.85 26.78 18.29
N LYS A 474 -32.93 26.63 19.04
CA LYS A 474 -33.57 27.74 19.74
C LYS A 474 -32.73 28.03 20.98
N PHE A 475 -32.15 29.21 21.07
CA PHE A 475 -31.75 29.78 22.34
C PHE A 475 -32.87 30.72 22.79
N THR A 476 -33.51 30.39 23.91
CA THR A 476 -34.37 31.30 24.66
C THR A 476 -33.49 32.15 25.57
N SER A 477 -33.71 33.46 25.52
CA SER A 477 -33.14 34.49 26.40
C SER A 477 -33.60 34.36 27.84
#